data_AF-A0A852AWJ6-F1
#
_entry.id   AF-A0A852AWJ6-F1
#
_cell.length_a   1.000
_cell.length_b   1.000
_cell.length_c   1.000
_cell.angle_alpha   90.00
_cell.angle_beta   90.00
_cell.angle_gamma   90.00
#
_symmetry.space_group_name_H-M   'P 1'
#
loop_
_entity.id
_entity.type
_entity.pdbx_description
1 polymer ?
#
loop_
_entity_poly.entity_id
_entity_poly.type
_entity_poly.pdbx_seq_one_letter_code
_entity_poly.pdbx_strand_id
1 'polypeptide(L)'
;MFAKATKNFVRETDSGGDLIPVSHLNASDKLQLLSLVTKRRKFWCWQKPKYHFLTVTLNDVLTEDKPIKPVIVESDFAKYMGKFEDFVQGSIETSFVKINLGAGGKGYVENESSFGNLRKQEVDLQQLMKDVKDRTIDLNSSLLQQVIERKREVLCILREKIITTQRCTISEHIQTEEKVSGTMGCAAKTIKVSVSESGSLLKDSSVILEIPPATTIAYGVIELFIKHNGQFEFCLLDEQQGGFEKESTEGSADGSFLYQPDAVDNEMYSEAENLVPSDASISILKQDLSRLKTQFQPFVKLPEDKQRALHKTLCELLLHEEMLTALGDMFDDICSGDKPDLKELKLEQQRDLLDFLQLLGFSLQSELLLQKYQPQDEELFSAAHLLISAISELPDDTLVLLRACCDLQVVPALCCLPSVTSADGTVALSSPLVATLTDRGRFEVVQRLFASSNINLEMTESSVRAVTMKEPRFFPLVLYVALYGFHALGGN
;
A
#
# COMPACT_ATOMS: atom_id res chain seq x y z
N MET A 1 -11.79 6.57 7.37
CA MET A 1 -12.28 7.90 6.96
C MET A 1 -11.19 8.94 6.61
N PHE A 2 -10.46 9.56 7.56
CA PHE A 2 -9.53 10.68 7.25
C PHE A 2 -8.41 10.32 6.26
N ALA A 3 -7.63 9.26 6.56
CA ALA A 3 -6.55 8.78 5.70
C ALA A 3 -7.01 8.48 4.27
N LYS A 4 -8.23 7.94 4.13
CA LYS A 4 -8.83 7.62 2.85
C LYS A 4 -9.14 8.88 2.04
N ALA A 5 -9.72 9.89 2.70
CA ALA A 5 -10.05 11.16 2.06
C ALA A 5 -8.80 11.91 1.58
N THR A 6 -7.72 11.93 2.37
CA THR A 6 -6.45 12.57 2.00
C THR A 6 -5.74 11.82 0.88
N LYS A 7 -5.72 10.48 0.90
CA LYS A 7 -5.23 9.63 -0.21
C LYS A 7 -5.98 9.94 -1.51
N ASN A 8 -7.31 9.99 -1.48
CA ASN A 8 -8.14 10.30 -2.65
C ASN A 8 -7.88 11.71 -3.17
N PHE A 9 -7.78 12.70 -2.28
CA PHE A 9 -7.45 14.08 -2.64
C PHE A 9 -6.13 14.18 -3.40
N VAL A 10 -5.03 13.62 -2.85
CA VAL A 10 -3.71 13.67 -3.50
C VAL A 10 -3.77 13.01 -4.88
N ARG A 11 -4.41 11.84 -4.98
CA ARG A 11 -4.57 11.10 -6.24
C ARG A 11 -5.25 11.94 -7.34
N GLU A 12 -6.19 12.81 -6.99
CA GLU A 12 -6.92 13.64 -7.94
C GLU A 12 -6.26 14.98 -8.24
N THR A 13 -5.56 15.57 -7.26
CA THR A 13 -5.03 16.94 -7.39
C THR A 13 -3.56 17.01 -7.76
N ASP A 14 -2.81 15.93 -7.55
CA ASP A 14 -1.38 15.89 -7.82
C ASP A 14 -1.01 14.68 -8.66
N SER A 15 -1.12 14.84 -9.98
CA SER A 15 -0.63 13.86 -10.94
C SER A 15 0.91 13.80 -11.00
N GLY A 16 1.59 14.81 -10.45
CA GLY A 16 3.05 14.94 -10.41
C GLY A 16 3.71 14.08 -9.33
N GLY A 17 2.99 13.74 -8.26
CA GLY A 17 3.43 12.81 -7.22
C GLY A 17 4.32 13.42 -6.13
N ASP A 18 4.43 14.74 -6.09
CA ASP A 18 5.25 15.47 -5.12
C ASP A 18 4.59 15.56 -3.72
N LEU A 19 3.27 15.38 -3.66
CA LEU A 19 2.48 15.44 -2.45
C LEU A 19 2.24 14.06 -1.86
N ILE A 20 2.51 13.95 -0.57
CA ILE A 20 2.28 12.76 0.24
C ILE A 20 1.04 13.00 1.11
N PRO A 21 0.05 12.07 1.11
CA PRO A 21 -1.17 12.23 1.90
C PRO A 21 -0.89 12.05 3.40
N VAL A 22 -1.60 12.81 4.24
CA VAL A 22 -1.53 12.66 5.70
C VAL A 22 -2.48 11.56 6.17
N SER A 23 -1.95 10.52 6.83
CA SER A 23 -2.75 9.38 7.31
C SER A 23 -3.49 9.65 8.63
N HIS A 24 -2.91 10.46 9.52
CA HIS A 24 -3.47 10.68 10.86
C HIS A 24 -3.78 12.15 11.12
N LEU A 25 -4.98 12.45 11.60
CA LEU A 25 -5.39 13.82 11.93
C LEU A 25 -4.47 14.45 12.99
N ASN A 26 -4.04 13.67 13.98
CA ASN A 26 -3.13 14.10 15.05
C ASN A 26 -1.70 14.40 14.56
N ALA A 27 -1.34 14.02 13.34
CA ALA A 27 -0.02 14.32 12.78
C ALA A 27 0.12 15.80 12.37
N SER A 28 -1.00 16.52 12.20
CA SER A 28 -0.99 17.91 11.74
C SER A 28 -0.11 18.84 12.60
N ASP A 29 -0.08 18.62 13.92
CA ASP A 29 0.74 19.45 14.84
C ASP A 29 2.25 19.20 14.70
N LYS A 30 2.62 18.00 14.22
CA LYS A 30 4.02 17.58 13.99
C LYS A 30 4.54 18.05 12.63
N LEU A 31 3.65 18.43 11.72
CA LEU A 31 3.95 18.85 10.35
C LEU A 31 4.33 20.34 10.28
N GLN A 32 5.47 20.68 10.88
CA GLN A 32 6.06 22.01 10.77
C GLN A 32 7.06 22.06 9.61
N LEU A 33 7.09 23.18 8.88
CA LEU A 33 8.05 23.37 7.80
C LEU A 33 9.48 23.33 8.37
N LEU A 34 10.40 22.71 7.64
CA LEU A 34 11.76 22.36 8.09
C LEU A 34 11.85 21.30 9.20
N SER A 35 10.75 20.64 9.59
CA SER A 35 10.83 19.41 10.38
C SER A 35 11.56 18.33 9.61
N LEU A 36 12.34 17.52 10.32
CA LEU A 36 13.03 16.37 9.73
C LEU A 36 12.06 15.19 9.61
N VAL A 37 12.15 14.51 8.47
CA VAL A 37 11.36 13.33 8.14
C VAL A 37 12.34 12.25 7.70
N THR A 38 12.19 11.03 8.21
CA THR A 38 12.92 9.88 7.65
C THR A 38 12.04 9.22 6.60
N LYS A 39 12.62 9.04 5.42
CA LYS A 39 12.03 8.24 4.35
C LYS A 39 12.66 6.85 4.41
N ARG A 40 11.84 5.83 4.58
CA ARG A 40 12.27 4.44 4.44
C ARG A 40 12.29 4.09 2.95
N ARG A 41 13.46 3.70 2.45
CA ARG A 41 13.62 3.22 1.08
C ARG A 41 12.74 1.99 0.86
N LYS A 42 12.16 1.92 -0.34
CA LYS A 42 11.36 0.77 -0.77
C LYS A 42 12.16 -0.53 -0.65
N PHE A 43 11.52 -1.56 -0.12
CA PHE A 43 12.09 -2.91 -0.15
C PHE A 43 11.89 -3.52 -1.54
N TRP A 44 10.71 -3.28 -2.13
CA TRP A 44 10.33 -3.72 -3.47
C TRP A 44 10.01 -2.52 -4.37
N CYS A 45 10.37 -2.57 -5.65
CA CYS A 45 10.23 -1.43 -6.58
C CYS A 45 8.80 -0.87 -6.72
N TRP A 46 7.76 -1.66 -6.43
CA TRP A 46 6.36 -1.22 -6.47
C TRP A 46 5.81 -0.65 -5.15
N GLN A 47 6.54 -0.78 -4.04
CA GLN A 47 6.06 -0.27 -2.75
C GLN A 47 6.05 1.25 -2.72
N LYS A 48 5.13 1.84 -1.96
CA LYS A 48 5.21 3.27 -1.64
C LYS A 48 6.22 3.50 -0.51
N PRO A 49 7.07 4.54 -0.62
CA PRO A 49 7.98 4.87 0.47
C PRO A 49 7.17 5.31 1.70
N LYS A 50 7.67 4.94 2.88
CA LYS A 50 7.05 5.26 4.17
C LYS A 50 7.81 6.39 4.84
N TYR A 51 7.06 7.36 5.35
CA TYR A 51 7.59 8.58 5.94
C TYR A 51 7.32 8.62 7.44
N HIS A 52 8.36 8.87 8.23
CA HIS A 52 8.25 9.01 9.68
C HIS A 52 8.75 10.39 10.12
N PHE A 53 7.89 11.12 10.81
CA PHE A 53 8.22 12.45 11.32
C PHE A 53 9.08 12.35 12.56
N LEU A 54 10.23 13.03 12.54
CA LEU A 54 11.03 13.22 13.73
C LEU A 54 10.50 14.42 14.52
N THR A 55 10.68 14.41 15.83
CA THR A 55 10.31 15.55 16.71
C THR A 55 11.33 16.69 16.65
N VAL A 56 12.30 16.60 15.75
CA VAL A 56 13.39 17.58 15.56
C VAL A 56 13.25 18.29 14.22
N THR A 57 13.74 19.52 14.18
CA THR A 57 13.79 20.37 13.01
C THR A 57 15.22 20.44 12.45
N LEU A 58 15.36 20.96 11.24
CA LEU A 58 16.66 21.24 10.65
C LEU A 58 17.53 22.12 11.58
N ASN A 59 16.93 23.08 12.29
CA ASN A 59 17.66 23.94 13.22
C ASN A 59 18.28 23.19 14.41
N ASP A 60 17.67 22.09 14.83
CA ASP A 60 18.13 21.34 16.01
C ASP A 60 19.33 20.44 15.70
N VAL A 61 19.60 20.18 14.42
CA VAL A 61 20.69 19.32 13.97
C VAL A 61 21.85 20.07 13.32
N LEU A 62 21.72 21.38 13.11
CA LEU A 62 22.82 22.19 12.58
C LEU A 62 23.85 22.48 13.67
N THR A 63 25.12 22.48 13.30
CA THR A 63 26.25 22.76 14.21
C THR A 63 26.33 24.22 14.66
N GLU A 64 25.60 25.13 14.01
CA GLU A 64 25.58 26.56 14.32
C GLU A 64 24.37 26.99 15.17
N ASP A 65 24.63 27.71 16.26
CA ASP A 65 23.61 28.18 17.22
C ASP A 65 22.61 29.21 16.68
N LYS A 66 22.78 29.73 15.46
CA LYS A 66 21.88 30.76 14.90
C LYS A 66 20.68 30.09 14.22
N PRO A 67 19.46 30.16 14.77
CA PRO A 67 18.32 29.49 14.16
C PRO A 67 17.97 30.11 12.80
N ILE A 68 17.73 29.25 11.82
CA ILE A 68 17.19 29.63 10.51
C ILE A 68 15.72 29.96 10.68
N LYS A 69 15.30 31.12 10.19
CA LYS A 69 13.89 31.51 10.12
C LYS A 69 13.40 31.24 8.71
N PRO A 70 12.56 30.21 8.48
CA PRO A 70 12.05 29.93 7.15
C PRO A 70 11.24 31.12 6.64
N VAL A 71 11.55 31.55 5.41
CA VAL A 71 10.65 32.41 4.65
C VAL A 71 9.58 31.51 4.05
N ILE A 72 8.33 31.70 4.50
CA ILE A 72 7.19 30.89 4.07
C ILE A 72 6.38 31.68 3.05
N VAL A 73 6.16 31.07 1.90
CA VAL A 73 5.26 31.57 0.86
C VAL A 73 3.92 30.86 1.00
N GLU A 74 2.86 31.63 1.17
CA GLU A 74 1.48 31.11 1.26
C GLU A 74 0.69 31.50 0.02
N SER A 75 -0.01 30.53 -0.57
CA SER A 75 -0.84 30.71 -1.76
C SER A 75 -2.13 29.90 -1.68
N ASP A 76 -3.16 30.35 -2.40
CA ASP A 76 -4.40 29.57 -2.56
C ASP A 76 -4.12 28.36 -3.46
N PHE A 77 -4.54 27.16 -3.03
CA PHE A 77 -4.26 25.91 -3.74
C PHE A 77 -5.46 25.44 -4.57
N ALA A 78 -6.54 24.99 -3.90
CA ALA A 78 -7.72 24.44 -4.57
C ALA A 78 -8.94 24.45 -3.65
N LYS A 79 -10.11 24.20 -4.23
CA LYS A 79 -11.32 23.82 -3.49
C LYS A 79 -11.66 22.37 -3.79
N TYR A 80 -11.75 21.53 -2.77
CA TYR A 80 -11.97 20.09 -2.96
C TYR A 80 -13.29 19.60 -2.35
N MET A 81 -14.04 18.84 -3.16
CA MET A 81 -15.26 18.12 -2.81
C MET A 81 -15.36 16.88 -3.70
N GLY A 82 -15.26 15.69 -3.10
CA GLY A 82 -15.32 14.40 -3.80
C GLY A 82 -16.36 13.48 -3.18
N LYS A 83 -17.01 12.67 -4.01
CA LYS A 83 -17.93 11.60 -3.61
C LYS A 83 -17.39 10.28 -4.15
N PHE A 84 -17.31 9.28 -3.27
CA PHE A 84 -16.72 7.99 -3.53
C PHE A 84 -17.67 6.91 -3.00
N GLU A 85 -17.83 5.82 -3.73
CA GLU A 85 -18.63 4.68 -3.27
C GLU A 85 -17.70 3.49 -3.04
N ASP A 86 -17.82 2.85 -1.88
CA ASP A 86 -17.07 1.68 -1.47
C ASP A 86 -18.02 0.54 -1.09
N PHE A 87 -17.68 -0.68 -1.52
CA PHE A 87 -18.47 -1.86 -1.21
C PHE A 87 -17.89 -2.56 0.03
N VAL A 88 -18.61 -2.52 1.15
CA VAL A 88 -18.22 -3.25 2.36
C VAL A 88 -19.04 -4.55 2.48
N GLN A 89 -18.38 -5.62 2.05
CA GLN A 89 -18.46 -7.01 2.52
C GLN A 89 -19.77 -7.80 2.35
N GLY A 90 -19.58 -9.08 1.99
CA GLY A 90 -20.44 -10.16 2.45
C GLY A 90 -21.37 -10.82 1.43
N SER A 91 -21.31 -10.52 0.14
CA SER A 91 -21.76 -11.38 -0.96
C SER A 91 -21.69 -10.56 -2.25
N ILE A 92 -21.31 -11.21 -3.36
CA ILE A 92 -21.33 -10.61 -4.69
C ILE A 92 -22.80 -10.45 -5.10
N GLU A 93 -23.46 -9.41 -4.60
CA GLU A 93 -24.78 -8.97 -5.09
C GLU A 93 -24.85 -7.44 -5.11
N THR A 94 -24.03 -6.78 -5.93
CA THR A 94 -24.32 -5.42 -6.41
C THR A 94 -23.94 -5.24 -7.88
N SER A 95 -24.99 -5.00 -8.67
CA SER A 95 -25.03 -4.63 -10.10
C SER A 95 -24.31 -5.57 -11.08
N PHE A 96 -25.15 -6.31 -11.81
CA PHE A 96 -24.86 -7.26 -12.89
C PHE A 96 -24.29 -8.61 -12.43
N VAL A 97 -25.14 -9.64 -12.59
CA VAL A 97 -24.95 -11.08 -12.33
C VAL A 97 -25.07 -11.54 -10.86
N LYS A 98 -26.01 -12.47 -10.67
CA LYS A 98 -26.41 -13.09 -9.40
C LYS A 98 -25.59 -14.36 -9.20
N ILE A 99 -24.51 -14.31 -8.44
CA ILE A 99 -23.75 -15.50 -8.03
C ILE A 99 -24.06 -15.76 -6.56
N ASN A 100 -24.89 -16.76 -6.30
CA ASN A 100 -25.24 -17.21 -4.95
C ASN A 100 -24.01 -17.85 -4.27
N LEU A 101 -23.15 -17.03 -3.66
CA LEU A 101 -22.22 -17.48 -2.63
C LEU A 101 -22.98 -17.47 -1.30
N GLY A 102 -23.14 -18.65 -0.70
CA GLY A 102 -24.06 -18.88 0.42
C GLY A 102 -23.79 -17.97 1.64
N ALA A 103 -24.90 -17.48 2.21
CA ALA A 103 -25.03 -16.79 3.50
C ALA A 103 -24.09 -15.60 3.76
N GLY A 104 -24.48 -14.40 3.34
CA GLY A 104 -23.88 -13.17 3.86
C GLY A 104 -24.74 -11.92 3.59
N GLY A 105 -24.65 -10.96 4.52
CA GLY A 105 -25.34 -9.68 4.45
C GLY A 105 -24.75 -8.76 3.38
N LYS A 106 -25.50 -7.74 2.98
CA LYS A 106 -25.11 -6.81 1.92
C LYS A 106 -24.80 -5.44 2.53
N GLY A 107 -23.56 -4.97 2.42
CA GLY A 107 -23.15 -3.64 2.89
C GLY A 107 -22.74 -2.69 1.75
N TYR A 108 -23.15 -1.44 1.84
CA TYR A 108 -22.75 -0.34 0.96
C TYR A 108 -22.19 0.81 1.80
N VAL A 109 -21.07 1.41 1.38
CA VAL A 109 -20.45 2.54 2.07
C VAL A 109 -20.25 3.71 1.11
N GLU A 110 -21.05 4.76 1.23
CA GLU A 110 -20.83 6.02 0.51
C GLU A 110 -19.91 6.93 1.31
N ASN A 111 -18.82 7.36 0.70
CA ASN A 111 -17.83 8.26 1.26
C ASN A 111 -17.92 9.63 0.57
N GLU A 112 -18.38 10.65 1.29
CA GLU A 112 -18.34 12.04 0.83
C GLU A 112 -17.25 12.80 1.58
N SER A 113 -16.29 13.35 0.86
CA SER A 113 -15.13 14.05 1.40
C SER A 113 -15.10 15.49 0.88
N SER A 114 -15.28 16.47 1.77
CA SER A 114 -15.17 17.89 1.43
C SER A 114 -14.13 18.54 2.33
N PHE A 115 -12.99 18.94 1.75
CA PHE A 115 -11.98 19.72 2.46
C PHE A 115 -12.17 21.24 2.32
N GLY A 116 -13.06 21.67 1.43
CA GLY A 116 -13.33 23.10 1.22
C GLY A 116 -12.15 23.79 0.54
N ASN A 117 -11.92 25.06 0.88
CA ASN A 117 -10.78 25.82 0.34
C ASN A 117 -9.48 25.42 1.05
N LEU A 118 -8.44 25.27 0.24
CA LEU A 118 -7.13 24.80 0.64
C LEU A 118 -6.07 25.84 0.30
N ARG A 119 -5.05 25.91 1.14
CA ARG A 119 -3.86 26.74 0.90
C ARG A 119 -2.60 25.91 0.90
N LYS A 120 -1.65 26.32 0.08
CA LYS A 120 -0.30 25.77 0.05
C LYS A 120 0.63 26.70 0.81
N GLN A 121 1.36 26.13 1.77
CA GLN A 121 2.48 26.78 2.45
C GLN A 121 3.77 26.10 2.02
N GLU A 122 4.71 26.87 1.50
CA GLU A 122 5.97 26.35 0.96
C GLU A 122 7.16 27.20 1.47
N VAL A 123 8.28 26.55 1.73
CA VAL A 123 9.52 27.25 2.09
C VAL A 123 10.18 27.84 0.84
N ASP A 124 10.59 29.12 0.91
CA ASP A 124 11.45 29.71 -0.12
C ASP A 124 12.81 29.02 -0.10
N LEU A 125 12.98 28.09 -1.03
CA LEU A 125 14.17 27.28 -1.15
C LEU A 125 15.41 28.12 -1.49
N GLN A 126 15.27 29.18 -2.28
CA GLN A 126 16.42 30.01 -2.65
C GLN A 126 16.97 30.76 -1.43
N GLN A 127 16.08 31.23 -0.55
CA GLN A 127 16.50 31.83 0.70
C GLN A 127 17.05 30.77 1.67
N LEU A 128 16.40 29.61 1.78
CA LEU A 128 16.88 28.51 2.62
C LEU A 128 18.31 28.08 2.24
N MET A 129 18.58 27.89 0.94
CA MET A 129 19.91 27.53 0.43
C MET A 129 20.99 28.56 0.76
N LYS A 130 20.64 29.85 0.80
CA LYS A 130 21.56 30.91 1.24
C LYS A 130 21.81 30.85 2.75
N ASP A 131 20.76 30.59 3.52
CA ASP A 131 20.82 30.59 4.98
C ASP A 131 21.58 29.38 5.55
N VAL A 132 21.51 28.22 4.88
CA VAL A 132 22.27 27.01 5.25
C VAL A 132 23.68 26.97 4.67
N LYS A 133 24.03 27.92 3.80
CA LYS A 133 25.33 27.93 3.15
C LYS A 133 26.44 27.94 4.20
N ASP A 134 27.42 27.05 4.00
CA ASP A 134 28.58 26.84 4.88
C ASP A 134 28.27 26.20 6.25
N ARG A 135 27.01 25.85 6.54
CA ARG A 135 26.62 25.11 7.75
C ARG A 135 26.73 23.61 7.55
N THR A 136 26.92 22.89 8.65
CA THR A 136 26.97 21.43 8.67
C THR A 136 25.94 20.84 9.63
N ILE A 137 25.53 19.61 9.36
CA ILE A 137 24.71 18.80 10.24
C ILE A 137 25.63 18.11 11.25
N ASP A 138 25.27 18.13 12.53
CA ASP A 138 25.97 17.41 13.59
C ASP A 138 25.64 15.92 13.55
N LEU A 139 26.51 15.15 12.88
CA LEU A 139 26.41 13.70 12.78
C LEU A 139 26.61 12.97 14.12
N ASN A 140 27.05 13.66 15.18
CA ASN A 140 27.22 13.06 16.51
C ASN A 140 25.92 13.07 17.34
N SER A 141 24.86 13.69 16.83
CA SER A 141 23.55 13.62 17.45
C SER A 141 23.06 12.17 17.54
N SER A 142 22.63 11.74 18.73
CA SER A 142 22.16 10.37 18.97
C SER A 142 20.98 9.98 18.08
N LEU A 143 20.14 10.95 17.69
CA LEU A 143 19.04 10.72 16.75
C LEU A 143 19.54 10.45 15.34
N LEU A 144 20.52 11.23 14.87
CA LEU A 144 21.08 11.04 13.51
C LEU A 144 21.93 9.78 13.42
N GLN A 145 22.63 9.41 14.49
CA GLN A 145 23.33 8.12 14.54
C GLN A 145 22.38 6.93 14.33
N GLN A 146 21.19 6.97 14.94
CA GLN A 146 20.17 5.92 14.71
C GLN A 146 19.72 5.88 13.24
N VAL A 147 19.50 7.03 12.62
CA VAL A 147 19.11 7.11 11.19
C VAL A 147 20.25 6.61 10.28
N ILE A 148 21.51 6.93 10.61
CA ILE A 148 22.70 6.50 9.85
C ILE A 148 22.92 4.98 9.99
N GLU A 149 22.75 4.43 11.20
CA GLU A 149 22.84 2.99 11.46
C GLU A 149 21.80 2.21 10.65
N ARG A 150 20.62 2.81 10.45
CA ARG A 150 19.57 2.28 9.58
C ARG A 150 19.89 2.53 8.11
N LYS A 151 20.64 1.59 7.51
CA LYS A 151 21.12 1.60 6.11
C LYS A 151 20.07 1.86 5.01
N ARG A 152 18.77 1.86 5.33
CA ARG A 152 17.65 2.06 4.39
C ARG A 152 16.83 3.31 4.68
N GLU A 153 17.27 4.18 5.58
CA GLU A 153 16.63 5.46 5.82
C GLU A 153 17.36 6.60 5.09
N VAL A 154 16.57 7.53 4.56
CA VAL A 154 17.03 8.78 3.96
C VAL A 154 16.46 9.92 4.78
N LEU A 155 17.31 10.89 5.14
CA LEU A 155 16.86 12.07 5.84
C LEU A 155 16.27 13.06 4.84
N CYS A 156 15.09 13.57 5.15
CA CYS A 156 14.35 14.55 4.35
C CYS A 156 13.94 15.74 5.22
N ILE A 157 13.65 16.87 4.60
CA ILE A 157 13.00 18.01 5.28
C ILE A 157 11.61 18.24 4.71
N LEU A 158 10.68 18.66 5.57
CA LEU A 158 9.35 19.11 5.15
C LEU A 158 9.46 20.45 4.41
N ARG A 159 9.25 20.45 3.09
CA ARG A 159 9.36 21.62 2.22
C ARG A 159 8.04 22.37 2.10
N GLU A 160 6.95 21.64 1.95
CA GLU A 160 5.65 22.20 1.68
C GLU A 160 4.52 21.43 2.35
N LYS A 161 3.40 22.10 2.55
CA LYS A 161 2.19 21.49 3.08
C LYS A 161 0.92 22.16 2.57
N ILE A 162 -0.12 21.34 2.41
CA ILE A 162 -1.47 21.77 2.05
C ILE A 162 -2.34 21.76 3.30
N ILE A 163 -2.94 22.90 3.62
CA ILE A 163 -3.73 23.10 4.84
C ILE A 163 -5.17 23.53 4.52
N THR A 164 -6.09 23.14 5.40
CA THR A 164 -7.48 23.62 5.37
C THR A 164 -7.58 25.06 5.83
N THR A 165 -8.41 25.89 5.18
CA THR A 165 -8.61 27.29 5.63
C THR A 165 -9.80 27.45 6.55
N GLN A 166 -10.71 26.48 6.57
CA GLN A 166 -11.98 26.51 7.27
C GLN A 166 -12.30 25.13 7.84
N ARG A 167 -13.27 25.07 8.75
CA ARG A 167 -13.80 23.80 9.22
C ARG A 167 -14.42 23.05 8.05
N CYS A 168 -14.10 21.78 7.91
CA CYS A 168 -14.57 20.95 6.81
C CYS A 168 -15.00 19.56 7.32
N THR A 169 -15.65 18.76 6.48
CA THR A 169 -16.35 17.54 6.91
C THR A 169 -16.07 16.39 5.97
N ILE A 170 -15.79 15.23 6.56
CA ILE A 170 -15.83 13.95 5.85
C ILE A 170 -17.00 13.16 6.43
N SER A 171 -17.79 12.54 5.58
CA SER A 171 -18.89 11.67 5.99
C SER A 171 -18.79 10.31 5.31
N GLU A 172 -19.09 9.28 6.08
CA GLU A 172 -19.16 7.89 5.65
C GLU A 172 -20.55 7.36 5.99
N HIS A 173 -21.31 6.99 4.96
CA HIS A 173 -22.66 6.46 5.07
C HIS A 173 -22.61 4.96 4.84
N ILE A 174 -22.86 4.18 5.89
CA ILE A 174 -22.85 2.72 5.83
C ILE A 174 -24.29 2.22 5.88
N GLN A 175 -24.70 1.52 4.83
CA GLN A 175 -25.95 0.75 4.80
C GLN A 175 -25.61 -0.73 4.87
N THR A 176 -26.18 -1.46 5.82
CA THR A 176 -26.02 -2.92 5.93
C THR A 176 -27.39 -3.60 5.99
N GLU A 177 -27.61 -4.57 5.11
CA GLU A 177 -28.78 -5.44 5.09
C GLU A 177 -28.40 -6.81 5.69
N GLU A 178 -28.96 -7.14 6.86
CA GLU A 178 -28.79 -8.45 7.51
C GLU A 178 -30.05 -9.31 7.33
N LYS A 179 -29.91 -10.51 6.75
CA LYS A 179 -30.95 -11.54 6.77
C LYS A 179 -30.76 -12.43 8.00
N VAL A 180 -31.62 -12.27 9.00
CA VAL A 180 -31.58 -13.08 10.22
C VAL A 180 -32.21 -14.45 9.96
N SER A 181 -31.38 -15.50 9.99
CA SER A 181 -31.82 -16.87 10.23
C SER A 181 -31.17 -17.40 11.52
N GLY A 182 -31.80 -17.12 12.67
CA GLY A 182 -31.62 -17.87 13.91
C GLY A 182 -30.45 -17.49 14.85
N THR A 183 -30.83 -16.99 16.04
CA THR A 183 -30.13 -17.01 17.35
C THR A 183 -28.84 -16.19 17.58
N MET A 184 -29.07 -15.04 18.24
CA MET A 184 -28.41 -14.46 19.42
C MET A 184 -26.98 -13.88 19.33
N GLY A 185 -26.90 -12.55 19.49
CA GLY A 185 -25.98 -11.91 20.43
C GLY A 185 -24.96 -10.94 19.83
N CYS A 186 -25.30 -9.66 19.68
CA CYS A 186 -24.31 -8.57 19.62
C CYS A 186 -24.86 -7.31 20.29
N ALA A 187 -24.03 -6.72 21.16
CA ALA A 187 -24.39 -5.65 22.09
C ALA A 187 -24.75 -4.32 21.40
N ALA A 188 -25.71 -3.63 22.00
CA ALA A 188 -26.32 -2.40 21.52
C ALA A 188 -25.32 -1.22 21.47
N LYS A 189 -25.03 -0.73 20.26
CA LYS A 189 -24.88 0.71 20.01
C LYS A 189 -26.22 1.19 19.46
N THR A 190 -26.68 2.36 19.88
CA THR A 190 -28.00 2.92 19.55
C THR A 190 -28.12 3.10 18.02
N ILE A 191 -28.82 2.17 17.37
CA ILE A 191 -29.02 2.11 15.91
C ILE A 191 -30.47 2.46 15.61
N LYS A 192 -30.68 3.26 14.57
CA LYS A 192 -32.02 3.52 14.02
C LYS A 192 -32.37 2.33 13.13
N VAL A 193 -33.09 1.35 13.68
CA VAL A 193 -33.51 0.14 12.96
C VAL A 193 -34.83 0.43 12.25
N SER A 194 -34.86 0.32 10.93
CA SER A 194 -36.11 0.23 10.17
C SER A 194 -36.28 -1.20 9.67
N VAL A 195 -37.40 -1.83 10.02
CA VAL A 195 -37.76 -3.16 9.53
C VAL A 195 -38.44 -2.98 8.17
N SER A 196 -37.92 -3.62 7.13
CA SER A 196 -38.57 -3.70 5.83
C SER A 196 -39.69 -4.76 5.86
N GLU A 197 -40.71 -4.63 5.02
CA GLU A 197 -41.83 -5.59 4.93
C GLU A 197 -41.40 -7.04 4.59
N SER A 198 -40.16 -7.25 4.14
CA SER A 198 -39.59 -8.56 3.80
C SER A 198 -38.85 -9.26 4.96
N GLY A 199 -38.80 -8.66 6.16
CA GLY A 199 -38.14 -9.25 7.33
C GLY A 199 -36.60 -9.11 7.31
N SER A 200 -36.03 -8.26 6.45
CA SER A 200 -34.62 -7.87 6.53
C SER A 200 -34.42 -6.68 7.48
N LEU A 201 -33.36 -6.74 8.28
CA LEU A 201 -32.94 -5.62 9.13
C LEU A 201 -32.05 -4.70 8.30
N LEU A 202 -32.53 -3.49 8.03
CA LEU A 202 -31.72 -2.42 7.44
C LEU A 202 -31.09 -1.62 8.58
N LYS A 203 -29.75 -1.64 8.61
CA LYS A 203 -28.93 -0.87 9.55
C LYS A 203 -28.27 0.25 8.77
N ASP A 204 -28.74 1.47 9.02
CA ASP A 204 -28.19 2.70 8.46
C ASP A 204 -27.35 3.40 9.55
N SER A 205 -26.08 3.66 9.25
CA SER A 205 -25.20 4.46 10.10
C SER A 205 -24.38 5.44 9.30
N SER A 206 -24.58 6.73 9.57
CA SER A 206 -23.72 7.80 9.07
C SER A 206 -22.72 8.23 10.14
N VAL A 207 -21.43 8.16 9.85
CA VAL A 207 -20.37 8.76 10.68
C VAL A 207 -19.91 10.03 10.00
N ILE A 208 -19.83 11.13 10.75
CA ILE A 208 -19.33 12.42 10.25
C ILE A 208 -18.10 12.80 11.08
N LEU A 209 -16.99 13.06 10.41
CA LEU A 209 -15.76 13.59 10.98
C LEU A 209 -15.63 15.07 10.61
N GLU A 210 -15.62 15.93 11.63
CA GLU A 210 -15.31 17.35 11.45
C GLU A 210 -13.80 17.59 11.57
N ILE A 211 -13.25 18.31 10.60
CA ILE A 211 -11.84 18.69 10.54
C ILE A 211 -11.70 20.18 10.85
N PRO A 212 -10.85 20.58 11.79
CA PRO A 212 -10.63 21.99 12.12
C PRO A 212 -9.88 22.73 11.00
N PRO A 213 -9.95 24.08 10.97
CA PRO A 213 -9.08 24.88 10.10
C PRO A 213 -7.61 24.67 10.47
N ALA A 214 -6.71 24.98 9.53
CA ALA A 214 -5.27 24.79 9.63
C ALA A 214 -4.83 23.33 9.83
N THR A 215 -5.67 22.37 9.42
CA THR A 215 -5.30 20.95 9.40
C THR A 215 -4.50 20.66 8.14
N THR A 216 -3.35 20.01 8.27
CA THR A 216 -2.55 19.55 7.13
C THR A 216 -3.15 18.29 6.53
N ILE A 217 -3.41 18.30 5.23
CA ILE A 217 -4.01 17.17 4.49
C ILE A 217 -3.03 16.46 3.57
N ALA A 218 -2.00 17.17 3.10
CA ALA A 218 -0.92 16.64 2.29
C ALA A 218 0.35 17.46 2.53
N TYR A 219 1.52 16.89 2.23
CA TYR A 219 2.80 17.55 2.40
C TYR A 219 3.82 17.07 1.36
N GLY A 220 4.80 17.91 1.06
CA GLY A 220 5.93 17.58 0.19
C GLY A 220 7.23 17.66 0.97
N VAL A 221 8.15 16.74 0.68
CA VAL A 221 9.48 16.67 1.30
C VAL A 221 10.56 16.88 0.25
N ILE A 222 11.78 17.17 0.72
CA ILE A 222 12.98 17.12 -0.10
C ILE A 222 14.05 16.31 0.60
N GLU A 223 14.66 15.38 -0.13
CA GLU A 223 15.72 14.53 0.40
C GLU A 223 17.02 15.31 0.59
N LEU A 224 17.80 14.87 1.58
CA LEU A 224 19.12 15.39 1.86
C LEU A 224 20.17 14.34 1.48
N PHE A 225 21.21 14.79 0.79
CA PHE A 225 22.46 14.03 0.64
C PHE A 225 23.48 14.56 1.64
N ILE A 226 23.94 13.71 2.56
CA ILE A 226 24.78 14.09 3.70
C ILE A 226 26.16 13.43 3.58
N LYS A 227 27.20 14.26 3.54
CA LYS A 227 28.61 13.85 3.45
C LYS A 227 29.17 13.48 4.82
N HIS A 228 30.27 12.72 4.83
CA HIS A 228 30.96 12.30 6.06
C HIS A 228 31.42 13.46 6.95
N ASN A 229 31.64 14.64 6.37
CA ASN A 229 32.03 15.85 7.09
C ASN A 229 30.84 16.68 7.62
N GLY A 230 29.61 16.18 7.47
CA GLY A 230 28.37 16.86 7.86
C GLY A 230 27.88 17.93 6.87
N GLN A 231 28.59 18.19 5.76
CA GLN A 231 28.03 19.00 4.68
C GLN A 231 26.86 18.25 4.04
N PHE A 232 25.85 19.00 3.63
CA PHE A 232 24.66 18.41 3.01
C PHE A 232 24.18 19.21 1.81
N GLU A 233 23.51 18.53 0.90
CA GLU A 233 22.94 19.09 -0.31
C GLU A 233 21.45 18.69 -0.39
N PHE A 234 20.62 19.59 -0.93
CA PHE A 234 19.22 19.30 -1.21
C PHE A 234 19.11 18.58 -2.57
N CYS A 235 18.47 17.42 -2.60
CA CYS A 235 18.25 16.66 -3.83
C CYS A 235 17.10 17.31 -4.61
N LEU A 236 17.44 18.19 -5.56
CA LEU A 236 16.47 19.00 -6.33
C LEU A 236 16.11 18.42 -7.68
N LEU A 237 16.88 17.44 -8.14
CA LEU A 237 16.72 16.80 -9.45
C LEU A 237 16.39 15.34 -9.22
N ASP A 238 15.54 14.77 -10.07
CA ASP A 238 15.07 13.38 -9.96
C ASP A 238 16.22 12.35 -10.03
N GLU A 239 17.33 12.72 -10.68
CA GLU A 239 18.53 11.89 -10.79
C GLU A 239 19.37 11.87 -9.50
N GLN A 240 19.18 12.83 -8.59
CA GLN A 240 19.91 12.91 -7.33
C GLN A 240 19.18 12.14 -6.24
N GLN A 241 19.79 11.03 -5.78
CA GLN A 241 19.29 10.27 -4.64
C GLN A 241 19.85 10.83 -3.33
N GLY A 242 18.97 11.04 -2.35
CA GLY A 242 19.39 11.38 -0.99
C GLY A 242 19.98 10.19 -0.24
N GLY A 243 20.44 10.47 0.98
CA GLY A 243 21.04 9.51 1.88
C GLY A 243 22.40 9.97 2.39
N PHE A 244 23.19 9.00 2.82
CA PHE A 244 24.50 9.25 3.43
C PHE A 244 25.61 8.77 2.49
N GLU A 245 26.69 9.55 2.43
CA GLU A 245 27.91 9.17 1.72
C GLU A 245 28.46 7.85 2.29
N LYS A 246 28.56 6.82 1.45
CA LYS A 246 29.08 5.50 1.84
C LYS A 246 30.59 5.46 1.63
N GLU A 247 31.33 4.96 2.62
CA GLU A 247 32.70 4.50 2.38
C GLU A 247 32.66 3.36 1.37
N SER A 248 33.41 3.51 0.28
CA SER A 248 33.47 2.54 -0.82
C SER A 248 33.92 1.16 -0.30
N THR A 249 32.95 0.31 0.02
CA THR A 249 33.17 -1.13 0.16
C THR A 249 32.60 -1.76 -1.11
N GLU A 250 33.51 -2.24 -1.95
CA GLU A 250 33.20 -2.99 -3.15
C GLU A 250 32.23 -4.14 -2.86
N GLY A 251 31.25 -4.31 -3.76
CA GLY A 251 30.58 -5.59 -3.96
C GLY A 251 29.39 -5.90 -3.05
N SER A 252 28.20 -5.45 -3.45
CA SER A 252 27.07 -6.36 -3.66
C SER A 252 26.00 -5.61 -4.43
N ALA A 253 26.10 -5.65 -5.76
CA ALA A 253 24.91 -5.57 -6.58
C ALA A 253 24.24 -6.95 -6.45
N ASP A 254 23.42 -7.14 -5.42
CA ASP A 254 22.45 -8.23 -5.42
C ASP A 254 21.41 -7.88 -6.49
N GLY A 255 21.73 -8.28 -7.73
CA GLY A 255 20.94 -8.11 -8.94
C GLY A 255 19.69 -8.98 -8.93
N SER A 256 18.87 -8.86 -7.90
CA SER A 256 17.49 -9.30 -7.95
C SER A 256 16.67 -8.19 -8.59
N PHE A 257 15.91 -8.54 -9.63
CA PHE A 257 15.08 -7.64 -10.44
C PHE A 257 14.05 -6.82 -9.64
N LEU A 258 13.87 -7.16 -8.35
CA LEU A 258 12.89 -6.57 -7.43
C LEU A 258 13.56 -5.63 -6.40
N TYR A 259 14.89 -5.61 -6.34
CA TYR A 259 15.70 -4.83 -5.41
C TYR A 259 16.51 -3.79 -6.20
N GLN A 260 15.85 -2.74 -6.67
CA GLN A 260 16.53 -1.60 -7.29
C GLN A 260 16.57 -0.42 -6.31
N PRO A 261 17.72 0.27 -6.13
CA PRO A 261 17.80 1.43 -5.25
C PRO A 261 16.93 2.61 -5.73
N ASP A 262 16.08 3.07 -4.81
CA ASP A 262 15.01 4.05 -4.92
C ASP A 262 15.47 5.47 -5.34
N ALA A 263 14.83 6.04 -6.35
CA ALA A 263 14.74 7.49 -6.59
C ALA A 263 13.33 7.99 -6.19
N VAL A 264 13.23 9.23 -5.76
CA VAL A 264 12.10 9.78 -4.98
C VAL A 264 10.82 9.92 -5.79
N ASP A 265 9.71 9.49 -5.16
CA ASP A 265 8.28 9.88 -5.25
C ASP A 265 7.53 10.06 -6.57
N ASN A 266 8.21 10.09 -7.71
CA ASN A 266 7.62 9.65 -8.96
C ASN A 266 8.79 9.35 -9.89
N GLU A 267 8.90 8.09 -10.31
CA GLU A 267 9.66 7.80 -11.50
C GLU A 267 8.95 8.50 -12.67
N MET A 268 9.35 9.73 -12.99
CA MET A 268 9.55 10.03 -14.40
C MET A 268 10.78 9.23 -14.81
N TYR A 269 10.56 7.95 -15.13
CA TYR A 269 11.57 7.11 -15.75
C TYR A 269 12.17 7.90 -16.92
N SER A 270 13.44 8.26 -16.80
CA SER A 270 14.23 8.82 -17.86
C SER A 270 14.43 7.76 -18.94
N GLU A 271 13.42 7.54 -19.78
CA GLU A 271 13.44 6.69 -21.00
C GLU A 271 13.93 5.23 -20.81
N ALA A 272 14.30 4.81 -19.60
CA ALA A 272 14.79 3.50 -19.25
C ALA A 272 13.61 2.61 -18.86
N GLU A 273 12.90 2.18 -19.91
CA GLU A 273 12.04 1.00 -19.98
C GLU A 273 10.82 0.98 -19.04
N ASN A 274 9.66 1.34 -19.61
CA ASN A 274 8.39 0.73 -19.20
C ASN A 274 8.56 -0.79 -19.23
N LEU A 275 8.80 -1.42 -18.07
CA LEU A 275 8.93 -2.88 -17.93
C LEU A 275 7.72 -3.62 -18.55
N VAL A 276 6.57 -2.96 -18.57
CA VAL A 276 5.35 -3.45 -19.21
C VAL A 276 4.91 -2.45 -20.29
N PRO A 277 5.02 -2.76 -21.59
CA PRO A 277 4.51 -1.90 -22.66
C PRO A 277 2.98 -1.81 -22.62
N SER A 278 2.45 -0.66 -23.07
CA SER A 278 1.01 -0.43 -23.24
C SER A 278 0.45 -1.18 -24.44
N ASP A 279 -0.82 -1.55 -24.39
CA ASP A 279 -1.56 -2.22 -25.48
C ASP A 279 -0.87 -3.52 -25.98
N ALA A 280 -0.12 -4.18 -25.10
CA ALA A 280 0.67 -5.37 -25.42
C ALA A 280 0.05 -6.64 -24.86
N SER A 281 0.29 -7.77 -25.51
CA SER A 281 -0.13 -9.08 -25.00
C SER A 281 0.50 -9.36 -23.63
N ILE A 282 -0.28 -9.90 -22.69
CA ILE A 282 0.26 -10.31 -21.38
C ILE A 282 1.33 -11.41 -21.48
N SER A 283 1.49 -12.05 -22.65
CA SER A 283 2.55 -13.03 -22.88
C SER A 283 3.96 -12.45 -22.73
N ILE A 284 4.13 -11.13 -22.86
CA ILE A 284 5.42 -10.45 -22.64
C ILE A 284 5.93 -10.64 -21.21
N LEU A 285 5.03 -10.75 -20.23
CA LEU A 285 5.37 -10.89 -18.83
C LEU A 285 5.88 -12.30 -18.49
N LYS A 286 5.72 -13.27 -19.40
CA LYS A 286 6.02 -14.69 -19.14
C LYS A 286 7.42 -14.93 -18.57
N GLN A 287 8.43 -14.20 -19.05
CA GLN A 287 9.81 -14.38 -18.59
C GLN A 287 9.98 -13.88 -17.14
N ASP A 288 9.51 -12.68 -16.82
CA ASP A 288 9.62 -12.11 -15.47
C ASP A 288 8.78 -12.88 -14.46
N LEU A 289 7.57 -13.26 -14.86
CA LEU A 289 6.66 -14.08 -14.06
C LEU A 289 7.21 -15.48 -13.78
N SER A 290 7.99 -16.06 -14.70
CA SER A 290 8.63 -17.36 -14.47
C SER A 290 9.64 -17.30 -13.32
N ARG A 291 10.38 -16.19 -13.19
CA ARG A 291 11.30 -15.94 -12.07
C ARG A 291 10.53 -15.75 -10.77
N LEU A 292 9.45 -14.96 -10.79
CA LEU A 292 8.58 -14.76 -9.62
C LEU A 292 7.97 -16.06 -9.10
N LYS A 293 7.52 -16.96 -10.00
CA LYS A 293 7.00 -18.26 -9.61
C LYS A 293 8.01 -19.10 -8.81
N THR A 294 9.31 -18.93 -9.05
CA THR A 294 10.35 -19.65 -8.28
C THR A 294 10.50 -19.12 -6.86
N GLN A 295 10.19 -17.85 -6.61
CA GLN A 295 10.24 -17.23 -5.27
C GLN A 295 9.21 -17.84 -4.31
N PHE A 296 8.12 -18.41 -4.83
CA PHE A 296 7.06 -19.04 -4.03
C PHE A 296 7.23 -20.56 -3.84
N GLN A 297 8.34 -21.15 -4.29
CA GLN A 297 8.64 -22.57 -4.03
C GLN A 297 8.64 -22.94 -2.52
N PRO A 298 9.08 -22.08 -1.59
CA PRO A 298 8.99 -22.38 -0.16
C PRO A 298 7.57 -22.70 0.32
N PHE A 299 6.53 -22.04 -0.23
CA PHE A 299 5.14 -22.33 0.12
C PHE A 299 4.68 -23.71 -0.31
N VAL A 300 5.14 -24.17 -1.48
CA VAL A 300 4.79 -25.50 -2.01
C VAL A 300 5.48 -26.62 -1.21
N LYS A 301 6.62 -26.33 -0.58
CA LYS A 301 7.37 -27.29 0.26
C LYS A 301 6.77 -27.45 1.66
N LEU A 302 5.82 -26.60 2.07
CA LEU A 302 5.19 -26.68 3.39
C LEU A 302 4.30 -27.93 3.52
N PRO A 303 4.14 -28.47 4.75
CA PRO A 303 3.12 -29.47 5.02
C PRO A 303 1.71 -28.96 4.65
N GLU A 304 0.87 -29.80 4.07
CA GLU A 304 -0.47 -29.43 3.58
C GLU A 304 -1.32 -28.71 4.63
N ASP A 305 -1.24 -29.12 5.90
CA ASP A 305 -2.00 -28.50 6.98
C ASP A 305 -1.55 -27.05 7.24
N LYS A 306 -0.24 -26.79 7.20
CA LYS A 306 0.31 -25.43 7.33
C LYS A 306 -0.01 -24.58 6.12
N GLN A 307 0.09 -25.16 4.92
CA GLN A 307 -0.22 -24.50 3.67
C GLN A 307 -1.69 -24.05 3.63
N ARG A 308 -2.62 -24.96 4.00
CA ARG A 308 -4.06 -24.68 4.08
C ARG A 308 -4.39 -23.64 5.15
N ALA A 309 -3.73 -23.71 6.31
CA ALA A 309 -3.89 -22.71 7.37
C ALA A 309 -3.45 -21.32 6.90
N LEU A 310 -2.25 -21.20 6.32
CA LEU A 310 -1.74 -19.95 5.76
C LEU A 310 -2.65 -19.39 4.66
N HIS A 311 -3.09 -20.24 3.72
CA HIS A 311 -4.00 -19.83 2.66
C HIS A 311 -5.31 -19.27 3.23
N LYS A 312 -5.91 -19.97 4.20
CA LYS A 312 -7.15 -19.53 4.85
C LYS A 312 -6.96 -18.19 5.57
N THR A 313 -5.92 -18.06 6.38
CA THR A 313 -5.62 -16.82 7.12
C THR A 313 -5.35 -15.66 6.17
N LEU A 314 -4.58 -15.86 5.10
CA LEU A 314 -4.35 -14.81 4.10
C LEU A 314 -5.64 -14.39 3.39
N CYS A 315 -6.48 -15.34 3.01
CA CYS A 315 -7.76 -15.03 2.41
C CYS A 315 -8.63 -14.19 3.36
N GLU A 316 -8.62 -14.47 4.66
CA GLU A 316 -9.35 -13.69 5.67
C GLU A 316 -8.74 -12.28 5.84
N LEU A 317 -7.41 -12.17 5.81
CA LEU A 317 -6.70 -10.89 5.89
C LEU A 317 -7.00 -9.96 4.70
N LEU A 318 -7.32 -10.49 3.50
CA LEU A 318 -7.76 -9.68 2.36
C LEU A 318 -8.96 -8.77 2.66
N LEU A 319 -9.73 -9.06 3.72
CA LEU A 319 -10.90 -8.29 4.12
C LEU A 319 -10.58 -7.24 5.21
N HIS A 320 -9.33 -7.15 5.65
CA HIS A 320 -8.90 -6.32 6.77
C HIS A 320 -7.65 -5.48 6.41
N GLU A 321 -7.85 -4.34 5.73
CA GLU A 321 -6.78 -3.41 5.29
C GLU A 321 -5.82 -3.04 6.43
N GLU A 322 -6.37 -2.70 7.61
CA GLU A 322 -5.58 -2.33 8.80
C GLU A 322 -4.62 -3.45 9.23
N MET A 323 -5.08 -4.71 9.17
CA MET A 323 -4.29 -5.88 9.55
C MET A 323 -3.20 -6.19 8.53
N LEU A 324 -3.51 -6.07 7.24
CA LEU A 324 -2.54 -6.25 6.16
C LEU A 324 -1.43 -5.21 6.21
N THR A 325 -1.81 -3.95 6.43
CA THR A 325 -0.85 -2.85 6.55
C THR A 325 0.10 -3.08 7.73
N ALA A 326 -0.46 -3.41 8.90
CA ALA A 326 0.35 -3.69 10.09
C ALA A 326 1.24 -4.93 9.94
N LEU A 327 0.76 -5.96 9.23
CA LEU A 327 1.56 -7.15 8.91
C LEU A 327 2.72 -6.79 7.97
N GLY A 328 2.48 -5.96 6.96
CA GLY A 328 3.51 -5.45 6.06
C GLY A 328 4.56 -4.61 6.77
N ASP A 329 4.14 -3.68 7.64
CA ASP A 329 5.03 -2.87 8.48
C ASP A 329 5.92 -3.75 9.37
N MET A 330 5.32 -4.75 10.03
CA MET A 330 6.05 -5.70 10.86
C MET A 330 7.11 -6.46 10.06
N PHE A 331 6.83 -6.84 8.82
CA PHE A 331 7.80 -7.55 7.98
C PHE A 331 8.94 -6.64 7.56
N ASP A 332 8.63 -5.40 7.18
CA ASP A 332 9.65 -4.40 6.85
C ASP A 332 10.58 -4.14 8.06
N ASP A 333 10.01 -4.08 9.27
CA ASP A 333 10.74 -3.91 10.54
C ASP A 333 11.66 -5.08 10.84
N ILE A 334 11.16 -6.32 10.71
CA ILE A 334 11.98 -7.54 10.87
C ILE A 334 13.15 -7.52 9.88
N CYS A 335 12.89 -7.18 8.61
CA CYS A 335 13.90 -7.04 7.56
C CYS A 335 14.93 -5.95 7.84
N SER A 336 14.55 -4.90 8.58
CA SER A 336 15.42 -3.77 8.91
C SER A 336 16.15 -3.97 10.24
N GLY A 337 15.83 -5.03 10.99
CA GLY A 337 16.35 -5.28 12.33
C GLY A 337 15.69 -4.42 13.41
N ASP A 338 14.58 -3.75 13.08
CA ASP A 338 13.82 -2.91 13.99
C ASP A 338 12.80 -3.74 14.79
N LYS A 339 12.34 -3.16 15.92
CA LYS A 339 11.27 -3.76 16.71
C LYS A 339 9.92 -3.35 16.10
N PRO A 340 9.04 -4.31 15.76
CA PRO A 340 7.72 -3.98 15.27
C PRO A 340 6.90 -3.23 16.33
N ASP A 341 6.32 -2.08 15.96
CA ASP A 341 5.43 -1.33 16.84
C ASP A 341 3.99 -1.83 16.70
N LEU A 342 3.54 -2.60 17.68
CA LEU A 342 2.19 -3.18 17.71
C LEU A 342 1.21 -2.37 18.58
N LYS A 343 1.62 -1.24 19.16
CA LYS A 343 0.83 -0.53 20.20
C LYS A 343 -0.53 -0.02 19.73
N GLU A 344 -0.68 0.23 18.43
CA GLU A 344 -1.93 0.76 17.87
C GLU A 344 -2.99 -0.32 17.65
N LEU A 345 -2.59 -1.60 17.64
CA LEU A 345 -3.48 -2.73 17.45
C LEU A 345 -4.11 -3.21 18.76
N LYS A 346 -5.34 -3.72 18.66
CA LYS A 346 -5.99 -4.42 19.78
C LYS A 346 -5.25 -5.71 20.10
N LEU A 347 -5.35 -6.17 21.35
CA LEU A 347 -4.71 -7.42 21.80
C LEU A 347 -5.11 -8.64 20.96
N GLU A 348 -6.35 -8.69 20.49
CA GLU A 348 -6.85 -9.74 19.59
C GLU A 348 -6.12 -9.72 18.25
N GLN A 349 -6.02 -8.53 17.64
CA GLN A 349 -5.30 -8.33 16.37
C GLN A 349 -3.81 -8.65 16.49
N GLN A 350 -3.17 -8.25 17.59
CA GLN A 350 -1.77 -8.60 17.85
C GLN A 350 -1.57 -10.12 17.91
N ARG A 351 -2.50 -10.84 18.54
CA ARG A 351 -2.44 -12.29 18.62
C ARG A 351 -2.59 -12.95 17.25
N ASP A 352 -3.53 -12.48 16.43
CA ASP A 352 -3.72 -13.00 15.07
C ASP A 352 -2.47 -12.83 14.20
N LEU A 353 -1.78 -11.69 14.31
CA LEU A 353 -0.51 -11.44 13.60
C LEU A 353 0.62 -12.36 14.09
N LEU A 354 0.70 -12.57 15.40
CA LEU A 354 1.69 -13.48 16.00
C LEU A 354 1.42 -14.93 15.61
N ASP A 355 0.16 -15.36 15.59
CA ASP A 355 -0.24 -16.69 15.15
C ASP A 355 0.11 -16.89 13.67
N PHE A 356 -0.06 -15.85 12.83
CA PHE A 356 0.40 -15.87 11.43
C PHE A 356 1.92 -16.04 11.31
N LEU A 357 2.71 -15.31 12.11
CA LEU A 357 4.17 -15.46 12.14
C LEU A 357 4.61 -16.86 12.60
N GLN A 358 3.90 -17.46 13.57
CA GLN A 358 4.17 -18.84 13.99
C GLN A 358 3.93 -19.84 12.86
N LEU A 359 2.91 -19.63 12.01
CA LEU A 359 2.69 -20.46 10.82
C LEU A 359 3.86 -20.38 9.84
N LEU A 360 4.54 -19.22 9.75
CA LEU A 360 5.76 -19.01 8.98
C LEU A 360 7.04 -19.51 9.68
N GLY A 361 6.91 -20.16 10.84
CA GLY A 361 8.04 -20.77 11.54
C GLY A 361 8.86 -19.81 12.41
N PHE A 362 8.31 -18.65 12.80
CA PHE A 362 8.98 -17.82 13.80
C PHE A 362 8.88 -18.46 15.20
N SER A 363 10.02 -18.67 15.85
CA SER A 363 10.05 -19.04 17.27
C SER A 363 9.90 -17.80 18.14
N LEU A 364 8.71 -17.64 18.73
CA LEU A 364 8.49 -16.67 19.80
C LEU A 364 9.00 -17.27 21.11
N GLN A 365 10.26 -17.03 21.46
CA GLN A 365 10.71 -17.22 22.83
C GLN A 365 10.26 -16.01 23.67
N SER A 366 9.16 -16.14 24.42
CA SER A 366 8.82 -15.25 25.54
C SER A 366 9.79 -15.53 26.70
N GLU A 367 10.19 -14.62 27.57
CA GLU A 367 9.63 -13.38 28.10
C GLU A 367 10.79 -12.39 28.37
N LEU A 368 10.49 -11.08 28.42
CA LEU A 368 11.38 -10.02 28.94
C LEU A 368 12.66 -9.74 28.13
N LEU A 369 12.58 -8.68 27.30
CA LEU A 369 13.70 -7.84 26.85
C LEU A 369 14.70 -8.52 25.90
N LEU A 370 14.76 -8.01 24.65
CA LEU A 370 15.65 -8.39 23.52
C LEU A 370 15.15 -9.54 22.62
N GLN A 371 14.09 -9.29 21.85
CA GLN A 371 13.66 -10.19 20.77
C GLN A 371 14.48 -9.96 19.51
N LYS A 372 15.28 -10.95 19.11
CA LYS A 372 15.69 -11.10 17.71
C LYS A 372 14.59 -11.91 17.01
N TYR A 373 13.80 -11.26 16.15
CA TYR A 373 12.93 -11.97 15.21
C TYR A 373 13.82 -12.61 14.17
N GLN A 374 14.17 -13.88 14.37
CA GLN A 374 14.95 -14.64 13.40
C GLN A 374 14.00 -15.60 12.70
N PRO A 375 13.76 -15.44 11.38
CA PRO A 375 13.04 -16.45 10.62
C PRO A 375 13.85 -17.76 10.69
N GLN A 376 13.18 -18.88 10.99
CA GLN A 376 13.83 -20.20 10.92
C GLN A 376 14.10 -20.61 9.47
N ASP A 377 13.30 -20.09 8.54
CA ASP A 377 13.40 -20.29 7.11
C ASP A 377 13.35 -18.91 6.42
N GLU A 378 14.52 -18.42 6.03
CA GLU A 378 14.68 -17.12 5.35
C GLU A 378 14.00 -17.10 3.98
N GLU A 379 13.97 -18.23 3.27
CA GLU A 379 13.32 -18.33 1.95
C GLU A 379 11.80 -18.23 2.11
N LEU A 380 11.23 -18.93 3.09
CA LEU A 380 9.80 -18.88 3.40
C LEU A 380 9.36 -17.48 3.84
N PHE A 381 10.15 -16.83 4.70
CA PHE A 381 9.87 -15.46 5.12
C PHE A 381 9.95 -14.49 3.93
N SER A 382 10.96 -14.62 3.07
CA SER A 382 11.10 -13.78 1.87
C SER A 382 9.90 -13.94 0.92
N ALA A 383 9.42 -15.18 0.73
CA ALA A 383 8.22 -15.45 -0.06
C ALA A 383 6.96 -14.82 0.56
N ALA A 384 6.82 -14.90 1.88
CA ALA A 384 5.72 -14.25 2.59
C ALA A 384 5.81 -12.72 2.52
N HIS A 385 6.98 -12.13 2.69
CA HIS A 385 7.18 -10.68 2.57
C HIS A 385 6.87 -10.17 1.17
N LEU A 386 7.28 -10.92 0.14
CA LEU A 386 6.95 -10.62 -1.24
C LEU A 386 5.42 -10.63 -1.48
N LEU A 387 4.71 -11.63 -0.94
CA LEU A 387 3.25 -11.71 -1.07
C LEU A 387 2.54 -10.59 -0.31
N ILE A 388 2.88 -10.39 0.97
CA ILE A 388 2.25 -9.39 1.83
C ILE A 388 2.46 -7.98 1.29
N SER A 389 3.67 -7.67 0.82
CA SER A 389 3.95 -6.36 0.20
C SER A 389 3.15 -6.13 -1.08
N ALA A 390 2.98 -7.16 -1.92
CA ALA A 390 2.18 -7.04 -3.14
C ALA A 390 0.70 -6.80 -2.83
N ILE A 391 0.09 -7.58 -1.92
CA ILE A 391 -1.32 -7.39 -1.56
C ILE A 391 -1.55 -6.06 -0.83
N SER A 392 -0.59 -5.58 -0.04
CA SER A 392 -0.73 -4.29 0.66
C SER A 392 -0.74 -3.08 -0.29
N GLU A 393 -0.24 -3.24 -1.52
CA GLU A 393 -0.26 -2.18 -2.55
C GLU A 393 -1.48 -2.27 -3.48
N LEU A 394 -2.26 -3.36 -3.41
CA LEU A 394 -3.48 -3.49 -4.20
C LEU A 394 -4.63 -2.67 -3.57
N PRO A 395 -5.47 -2.02 -4.38
CA PRO A 395 -6.67 -1.33 -3.90
C PRO A 395 -7.65 -2.25 -3.14
N ASP A 396 -8.42 -1.72 -2.19
CA ASP A 396 -9.38 -2.48 -1.38
C ASP A 396 -10.39 -3.28 -2.21
N ASP A 397 -10.93 -2.67 -3.26
CA ASP A 397 -11.84 -3.31 -4.22
C ASP A 397 -11.16 -4.47 -4.95
N THR A 398 -9.86 -4.34 -5.26
CA THR A 398 -9.04 -5.39 -5.87
C THR A 398 -8.81 -6.55 -4.90
N LEU A 399 -8.60 -6.29 -3.61
CA LEU A 399 -8.45 -7.33 -2.59
C LEU A 399 -9.72 -8.16 -2.42
N VAL A 400 -10.89 -7.51 -2.44
CA VAL A 400 -12.19 -8.20 -2.41
C VAL A 400 -12.39 -9.08 -3.65
N LEU A 401 -12.05 -8.56 -4.84
CA LEU A 401 -12.11 -9.33 -6.09
C LEU A 401 -11.13 -10.50 -6.10
N LEU A 402 -9.94 -10.33 -5.52
CA LEU A 402 -8.95 -11.38 -5.38
C LEU A 402 -9.48 -12.49 -4.45
N ARG A 403 -10.09 -12.12 -3.31
CA ARG A 403 -10.75 -13.09 -2.42
C ARG A 403 -11.85 -13.86 -3.13
N ALA A 404 -12.70 -13.17 -3.89
CA ALA A 404 -13.73 -13.81 -4.69
C ALA A 404 -13.13 -14.80 -5.71
N CYS A 405 -12.01 -14.45 -6.33
CA CYS A 405 -11.31 -15.36 -7.26
C CYS A 405 -10.76 -16.61 -6.56
N CYS A 406 -10.31 -16.50 -5.30
CA CYS A 406 -9.93 -17.65 -4.48
C CYS A 406 -11.13 -18.57 -4.21
N ASP A 407 -12.27 -17.99 -3.78
CA ASP A 407 -13.49 -18.74 -3.48
C ASP A 407 -14.10 -19.42 -4.74
N LEU A 408 -13.99 -18.76 -5.91
CA LEU A 408 -14.43 -19.28 -7.21
C LEU A 408 -13.47 -20.30 -7.83
N GLN A 409 -12.31 -20.55 -7.21
CA GLN A 409 -11.26 -21.46 -7.69
C GLN A 409 -10.77 -21.14 -9.12
N VAL A 410 -10.71 -19.85 -9.46
CA VAL A 410 -10.23 -19.40 -10.79
C VAL A 410 -8.75 -19.05 -10.79
N VAL A 411 -8.13 -18.84 -9.62
CA VAL A 411 -6.72 -18.44 -9.47
C VAL A 411 -5.74 -19.30 -10.30
N PRO A 412 -5.82 -20.65 -10.33
CA PRO A 412 -4.92 -21.46 -11.16
C PRO A 412 -4.99 -21.14 -12.65
N ALA A 413 -6.18 -20.85 -13.17
CA ALA A 413 -6.36 -20.46 -14.57
C ALA A 413 -5.75 -19.09 -14.85
N LEU A 414 -5.92 -18.13 -13.92
CA LEU A 414 -5.34 -16.78 -14.03
C LEU A 414 -3.81 -16.84 -14.07
N CYS A 415 -3.19 -17.65 -13.20
CA CYS A 415 -1.74 -17.88 -13.18
C CYS A 415 -1.19 -18.45 -14.49
N CYS A 416 -2.00 -19.20 -15.23
CA CYS A 416 -1.62 -19.80 -16.51
C CYS A 416 -1.72 -18.82 -17.69
N LEU A 417 -2.56 -17.78 -17.61
CA LEU A 417 -2.87 -16.88 -18.73
C LEU A 417 -1.62 -16.35 -19.46
N PRO A 418 -0.59 -15.78 -18.81
CA PRO A 418 0.60 -15.28 -19.52
C PRO A 418 1.36 -16.35 -20.30
N SER A 419 1.29 -17.61 -19.85
CA SER A 419 2.01 -18.73 -20.47
C SER A 419 1.30 -19.29 -21.69
N VAL A 420 -0.04 -19.18 -21.75
CA VAL A 420 -0.90 -19.76 -22.78
C VAL A 420 -1.42 -18.73 -23.78
N THR A 421 -1.26 -17.43 -23.49
CA THR A 421 -1.62 -16.33 -24.38
C THR A 421 -0.67 -16.27 -25.57
N SER A 422 -1.22 -16.18 -26.78
CA SER A 422 -0.43 -15.99 -28.01
C SER A 422 0.08 -14.55 -28.14
N ALA A 423 0.94 -14.32 -29.13
CA ALA A 423 1.58 -13.02 -29.34
C ALA A 423 0.59 -11.88 -29.64
N ASP A 424 -0.59 -12.21 -30.17
CA ASP A 424 -1.72 -11.30 -30.42
C ASP A 424 -2.61 -11.04 -29.19
N GLY A 425 -2.29 -11.65 -28.05
CA GLY A 425 -3.04 -11.48 -26.81
C GLY A 425 -4.23 -12.42 -26.66
N THR A 426 -4.41 -13.43 -27.52
CA THR A 426 -5.58 -14.31 -27.45
C THR A 426 -5.31 -15.67 -26.80
N VAL A 427 -6.33 -16.24 -26.17
CA VAL A 427 -6.33 -17.61 -25.61
C VAL A 427 -7.63 -18.28 -26.03
N ALA A 428 -7.55 -19.44 -26.66
CA ALA A 428 -8.73 -20.22 -27.00
C ALA A 428 -9.41 -20.78 -25.73
N LEU A 429 -10.72 -20.54 -25.59
CA LEU A 429 -11.54 -21.09 -24.48
C LEU A 429 -11.63 -22.62 -24.51
N SER A 430 -11.28 -23.24 -25.63
CA SER A 430 -11.16 -24.69 -25.79
C SER A 430 -9.99 -25.29 -24.97
N SER A 431 -9.06 -24.46 -24.48
CA SER A 431 -7.94 -24.92 -23.68
C SER A 431 -8.41 -25.34 -22.28
N PRO A 432 -8.09 -26.55 -21.81
CA PRO A 432 -8.47 -27.02 -20.47
C PRO A 432 -7.96 -26.12 -19.34
N LEU A 433 -6.85 -25.40 -19.58
CA LEU A 433 -6.19 -24.53 -18.60
C LEU A 433 -7.00 -23.26 -18.28
N VAL A 434 -7.95 -22.88 -19.14
CA VAL A 434 -8.83 -21.72 -18.95
C VAL A 434 -10.31 -22.11 -18.93
N ALA A 435 -10.62 -23.40 -18.79
CA ALA A 435 -12.00 -23.89 -18.79
C ALA A 435 -12.85 -23.25 -17.68
N THR A 436 -12.26 -22.92 -16.54
CA THR A 436 -12.94 -22.23 -15.43
C THR A 436 -13.38 -20.80 -15.76
N LEU A 437 -12.81 -20.18 -16.80
CA LEU A 437 -13.17 -18.86 -17.30
C LEU A 437 -14.33 -18.88 -18.30
N THR A 438 -14.82 -20.06 -18.73
CA THR A 438 -15.96 -20.15 -19.66
C THR A 438 -17.30 -19.71 -19.04
N ASP A 439 -17.40 -19.78 -17.71
CA ASP A 439 -18.55 -19.27 -16.98
C ASP A 439 -18.55 -17.74 -16.99
N ARG A 440 -19.62 -17.15 -17.56
CA ARG A 440 -19.73 -15.69 -17.69
C ARG A 440 -19.70 -14.96 -16.35
N GLY A 441 -20.29 -15.52 -15.30
CA GLY A 441 -20.31 -14.91 -13.98
C GLY A 441 -18.90 -14.85 -13.36
N ARG A 442 -18.17 -15.97 -13.44
CA ARG A 442 -16.75 -16.03 -13.00
C ARG A 442 -15.88 -15.08 -13.83
N PHE A 443 -16.11 -15.03 -15.14
CA PHE A 443 -15.34 -14.16 -16.04
C PHE A 443 -15.53 -12.68 -15.71
N GLU A 444 -16.75 -12.24 -15.39
CA GLU A 444 -16.99 -10.83 -15.02
C GLU A 444 -16.21 -10.41 -13.75
N VAL A 445 -16.11 -11.29 -12.74
CA VAL A 445 -15.28 -11.04 -11.54
C VAL A 445 -13.81 -10.92 -11.92
N VAL A 446 -13.32 -11.85 -12.74
CA VAL A 446 -11.94 -11.87 -13.23
C VAL A 446 -11.62 -10.63 -14.07
N GLN A 447 -12.54 -10.21 -14.94
CA GLN A 447 -12.39 -9.04 -15.78
C GLN A 447 -12.24 -7.77 -14.94
N ARG A 448 -13.04 -7.61 -13.87
CA ARG A 448 -12.90 -6.49 -12.94
C ARG A 448 -11.57 -6.52 -12.20
N LEU A 449 -11.13 -7.70 -11.73
CA LEU A 449 -9.83 -7.87 -11.05
C LEU A 449 -8.66 -7.45 -11.95
N PHE A 450 -8.69 -7.85 -13.21
CA PHE A 450 -7.62 -7.51 -14.16
C PHE A 450 -7.67 -6.04 -14.57
N ALA A 451 -8.87 -5.47 -14.73
CA ALA A 451 -9.03 -4.06 -15.05
C ALA A 451 -8.48 -3.15 -13.95
N SER A 452 -8.63 -3.51 -12.68
CA SER A 452 -8.06 -2.74 -11.57
C SER A 452 -6.53 -2.77 -11.52
N SER A 453 -5.90 -3.70 -12.25
CA SER A 453 -4.45 -3.84 -12.38
C SER A 453 -3.95 -3.45 -13.78
N ASN A 454 -4.71 -2.62 -14.51
CA ASN A 454 -4.38 -2.14 -15.86
C ASN A 454 -4.21 -3.25 -16.90
N ILE A 455 -5.02 -4.32 -16.82
CA ILE A 455 -5.11 -5.36 -17.84
C ILE A 455 -6.55 -5.45 -18.34
N ASN A 456 -6.74 -5.29 -19.65
CA ASN A 456 -8.02 -5.47 -20.29
C ASN A 456 -8.22 -6.95 -20.66
N LEU A 457 -9.30 -7.54 -20.14
CA LEU A 457 -9.77 -8.87 -20.51
C LEU A 457 -11.07 -8.76 -21.32
N GLU A 458 -11.08 -9.29 -22.53
CA GLU A 458 -12.25 -9.33 -23.41
C GLU A 458 -12.59 -10.77 -23.75
N MET A 459 -13.83 -11.20 -23.47
CA MET A 459 -14.31 -12.52 -23.87
C MET A 459 -15.07 -12.42 -25.20
N THR A 460 -14.68 -13.27 -26.15
CA THR A 460 -15.43 -13.57 -27.38
C THR A 460 -16.08 -14.96 -27.28
N GLU A 461 -16.82 -15.39 -28.30
CA GLU A 461 -17.48 -16.70 -28.30
C GLU A 461 -16.50 -17.88 -28.18
N SER A 462 -15.26 -17.73 -28.65
CA SER A 462 -14.27 -18.82 -28.73
C SER A 462 -12.94 -18.53 -28.04
N SER A 463 -12.67 -17.29 -27.65
CA SER A 463 -11.39 -16.89 -27.06
C SER A 463 -11.51 -15.76 -26.05
N VAL A 464 -10.55 -15.70 -25.14
CA VAL A 464 -10.31 -14.56 -24.26
C VAL A 464 -9.12 -13.79 -24.79
N ARG A 465 -9.24 -12.48 -24.90
CA ARG A 465 -8.15 -11.57 -25.25
C ARG A 465 -7.69 -10.86 -23.97
N ALA A 466 -6.38 -10.86 -23.74
CA ALA A 466 -5.74 -10.29 -22.56
C ALA A 466 -4.59 -9.37 -22.98
N VAL A 467 -4.78 -8.06 -22.78
CA VAL A 467 -3.83 -7.02 -23.18
C VAL A 467 -3.66 -5.99 -22.07
N THR A 468 -2.46 -5.42 -21.96
CA THR A 468 -2.18 -4.32 -21.01
C THR A 468 -2.88 -3.04 -21.45
N MET A 469 -3.33 -2.24 -20.49
CA MET A 469 -3.90 -0.92 -20.74
C MET A 469 -2.78 0.13 -20.90
N LYS A 470 -3.13 1.40 -21.11
CA LYS A 470 -2.18 2.51 -21.17
C LYS A 470 -1.49 2.72 -19.82
N GLU A 471 -0.18 2.94 -19.86
CA GLU A 471 0.66 3.17 -18.68
C GLU A 471 0.44 2.12 -17.57
N PRO A 472 0.65 0.83 -17.87
CA PRO A 472 0.34 -0.25 -16.92
C PRO A 472 1.28 -0.25 -15.69
N ARG A 473 2.47 0.38 -15.78
CA ARG A 473 3.48 0.45 -14.72
C ARG A 473 3.72 -0.95 -14.11
N PHE A 474 3.81 -1.04 -12.79
CA PHE A 474 4.00 -2.30 -12.06
C PHE A 474 2.71 -3.06 -11.75
N PHE A 475 1.52 -2.47 -11.98
CA PHE A 475 0.26 -3.05 -11.50
C PHE A 475 0.01 -4.50 -11.98
N PRO A 476 0.27 -4.85 -13.26
CA PRO A 476 0.18 -6.24 -13.71
C PRO A 476 1.10 -7.18 -12.93
N LEU A 477 2.35 -6.76 -12.68
CA LEU A 477 3.34 -7.56 -11.96
C LEU A 477 2.89 -7.79 -10.51
N VAL A 478 2.44 -6.75 -9.82
CA VAL A 478 1.93 -6.82 -8.43
C VAL A 478 0.76 -7.80 -8.34
N LEU A 479 -0.21 -7.74 -9.26
CA LEU A 479 -1.32 -8.69 -9.32
C LEU A 479 -0.82 -10.12 -9.49
N TYR A 480 0.12 -10.37 -10.41
CA TYR A 480 0.65 -11.71 -10.62
C TYR A 480 1.49 -12.24 -9.44
N VAL A 481 2.19 -11.37 -8.71
CA VAL A 481 2.84 -11.74 -7.44
C VAL A 481 1.80 -12.27 -6.45
N ALA A 482 0.69 -11.54 -6.29
CA ALA A 482 -0.41 -11.98 -5.44
C ALA A 482 -1.01 -13.31 -5.92
N LEU A 483 -1.37 -13.42 -7.20
CA LEU A 483 -1.95 -14.63 -7.78
C LEU A 483 -1.03 -15.85 -7.62
N TYR A 484 0.27 -15.73 -7.88
CA TYR A 484 1.20 -16.84 -7.70
C TYR A 484 1.40 -17.23 -6.24
N GLY A 485 1.43 -16.27 -5.32
CA GLY A 485 1.50 -16.56 -3.88
C GLY A 485 0.26 -17.33 -3.40
N PHE A 486 -0.94 -16.87 -3.77
CA PHE A 486 -2.20 -17.58 -3.44
C PHE A 486 -2.26 -18.95 -4.11
N HIS A 487 -1.87 -19.08 -5.38
CA HIS A 487 -1.82 -20.37 -6.06
C HIS A 487 -0.84 -21.35 -5.40
N ALA A 488 0.33 -20.87 -4.98
CA ALA A 488 1.34 -21.67 -4.29
C ALA A 488 0.88 -22.14 -2.89
N LEU A 489 -0.09 -21.47 -2.27
CA LEU A 489 -0.66 -21.82 -0.97
C LEU A 489 -2.00 -22.56 -1.07
N GLY A 490 -2.74 -22.41 -2.17
CA GLY A 490 -4.05 -23.03 -2.34
C GLY A 490 -4.03 -24.55 -2.50
N GLY A 491 -2.85 -25.14 -2.75
CA GLY A 491 -2.72 -26.54 -3.15
C GLY A 491 -3.24 -26.77 -4.58
N ASN A 492 -2.82 -27.88 -5.20
CA ASN A 492 -3.36 -28.35 -6.47
C ASN A 492 -4.53 -29.30 -6.25
#